data_AF-A0A9C8PZI6-F1
#
_entry.id   AF-A0A9C8PZI6-F1
#
_cell.length_a   1.000
_cell.length_b   1.000
_cell.length_c   1.000
_cell.angle_alpha   90.00
_cell.angle_beta   90.00
_cell.angle_gamma   90.00
#
_symmetry.space_group_name_H-M   'P 1'
#
loop_
_entity.id
_entity.type
_entity.pdbx_description
1 polymer ?
#
loop_
_entity_poly.entity_id
_entity_poly.type
_entity_poly.pdbx_seq_one_letter_code
_entity_poly.pdbx_strand_id
1 'polypeptide(L)' 'MCSLYSDTMPVDAMRQLFAVELENDHLGNAAPQPATFPKGTAPIIGLDTDGTRWMKNTHWGFVLQQV' A
#
# COMPACT_ATOMS: atom_id res chain seq x y z
N MET A 1 6.73 -10.99 15.09
CA MET A 1 5.81 -11.11 13.93
C MET A 1 4.52 -10.39 14.31
N CYS A 2 4.18 -9.31 13.63
CA CYS A 2 2.99 -8.50 13.92
C CYS A 2 1.82 -8.95 13.04
N SER A 3 0.61 -8.97 13.60
CA SER A 3 -0.64 -9.40 12.93
C SER A 3 -1.77 -8.37 13.04
N LEU A 4 -1.47 -7.18 13.53
CA LEU A 4 -2.37 -6.03 13.61
C LEU A 4 -1.50 -4.77 13.56
N TYR A 5 -1.89 -3.83 12.72
CA TYR A 5 -1.31 -2.48 12.69
C TYR A 5 -2.36 -1.46 12.22
N SER A 6 -2.02 -0.19 12.35
CA SER A 6 -2.81 0.94 11.86
C SER A 6 -2.06 1.69 10.77
N ASP A 7 -2.76 2.10 9.73
CA ASP A 7 -2.31 3.09 8.76
C ASP A 7 -3.37 4.20 8.65
N THR A 8 -3.12 5.31 9.32
CA THR A 8 -4.04 6.45 9.34
C THR A 8 -3.45 7.70 8.69
N MET A 9 -2.34 7.56 7.96
CA MET A 9 -1.71 8.69 7.30
C MET A 9 -2.56 9.12 6.08
N PRO A 10 -2.77 10.44 5.85
CA PRO A 10 -3.41 10.89 4.63
C PRO A 10 -2.63 10.43 3.39
N VAL A 11 -3.33 10.03 2.33
CA VAL A 11 -2.72 9.51 1.09
C VAL A 11 -1.72 10.51 0.50
N ASP A 12 -2.05 11.80 0.49
CA ASP A 12 -1.13 12.86 0.03
C ASP A 12 0.18 12.91 0.82
N ALA A 13 0.12 12.67 2.14
CA ALA A 13 1.31 12.63 2.97
C ALA A 13 2.15 11.39 2.69
N MET A 14 1.53 10.23 2.47
CA MET A 14 2.24 9.02 2.03
C MET A 14 2.92 9.23 0.67
N ARG A 15 2.20 9.82 -0.29
CA ARG A 15 2.71 10.14 -1.62
C ARG A 15 3.95 11.03 -1.57
N GLN A 16 3.91 12.08 -0.75
CA GLN A 16 5.06 12.96 -0.53
C GLN A 16 6.23 12.24 0.17
N LEU A 17 5.93 11.49 1.24
CA LEU A 17 6.94 10.77 2.02
C LEU A 17 7.73 9.77 1.16
N PHE A 18 7.04 9.11 0.23
CA PHE A 18 7.63 8.09 -0.63
C PHE A 18 7.99 8.58 -2.03
N ALA A 19 7.82 9.87 -2.34
CA ALA A 19 8.08 10.45 -3.66
C ALA A 19 7.41 9.65 -4.79
N VAL A 20 6.11 9.39 -4.63
CA VAL A 20 5.27 8.75 -5.65
C VAL A 20 4.66 9.83 -6.53
N GLU A 21 4.84 9.73 -7.83
CA GLU A 21 4.20 10.64 -8.79
C GLU A 21 2.67 10.47 -8.76
N LEU A 22 1.94 11.56 -8.97
CA LEU A 22 0.47 11.55 -8.85
C LEU A 22 -0.20 10.52 -9.78
N GLU A 23 0.35 10.32 -10.97
CA GLU A 23 -0.13 9.34 -11.95
C GLU A 23 0.06 7.88 -11.52
N ASN A 24 0.95 7.62 -10.55
CA ASN A 24 1.26 6.30 -10.00
C ASN A 24 0.65 6.07 -8.60
N ASP A 25 -0.20 7.00 -8.14
CA ASP A 25 -1.03 6.84 -6.96
C ASP A 25 -2.37 6.19 -7.34
N HIS A 26 -2.53 4.92 -6.95
CA HIS A 26 -3.76 4.15 -7.16
C HIS A 26 -4.61 4.03 -5.88
N LEU A 27 -4.28 4.76 -4.81
CA LEU A 27 -5.10 4.81 -3.58
C LEU A 27 -6.17 5.89 -3.64
N GLY A 28 -5.92 6.98 -4.35
CA GLY A 28 -6.85 8.09 -4.47
C GLY A 28 -7.22 8.68 -3.10
N ASN A 29 -8.51 8.68 -2.75
CA ASN A 29 -9.01 9.18 -1.46
C ASN A 29 -9.23 8.06 -0.42
N ALA A 30 -8.37 7.04 -0.42
CA ALA A 30 -8.47 5.91 0.52
C ALA A 30 -8.65 6.37 1.98
N ALA A 31 -9.61 5.75 2.67
CA ALA A 31 -9.91 6.08 4.05
C ALA A 31 -8.80 5.59 5.00
N PRO A 32 -8.54 6.31 6.11
CA PRO A 32 -7.67 5.83 7.17
C PRO A 32 -8.07 4.44 7.68
N GLN A 33 -7.09 3.56 7.87
CA GLN A 33 -7.25 2.20 8.36
C GLN A 33 -6.72 2.09 9.81
N PRO A 34 -7.55 2.30 10.84
CA PRO A 34 -7.10 2.21 12.24
C PRO A 34 -6.75 0.77 12.67
N ALA A 35 -7.24 -0.24 11.94
CA ALA A 35 -6.97 -1.63 12.19
C ALA A 35 -6.95 -2.44 10.88
N THR A 36 -5.77 -2.91 10.52
CA THR A 36 -5.57 -3.80 9.37
C THR A 36 -5.17 -5.18 9.90
N PHE A 37 -5.81 -6.23 9.38
CA PHE A 37 -5.57 -7.64 9.74
C PHE A 37 -5.04 -8.43 8.53
N PRO A 38 -4.32 -9.55 8.76
CA PRO A 38 -3.93 -10.47 7.70
C PRO A 38 -5.13 -10.90 6.86
N LYS A 39 -4.88 -11.20 5.59
CA LYS A 39 -5.89 -11.50 4.55
C LYS A 39 -6.71 -10.28 4.07
N GLY A 40 -6.54 -9.11 4.70
CA GLY A 40 -7.06 -7.84 4.16
C GLY A 40 -6.19 -7.30 3.02
N THR A 41 -6.48 -6.07 2.60
CA THR A 41 -5.60 -5.31 1.71
C THR A 41 -5.00 -4.12 2.43
N ALA A 42 -3.77 -3.78 2.07
CA ALA A 42 -3.07 -2.62 2.59
C ALA A 42 -2.32 -1.88 1.49
N PRO A 43 -2.11 -0.57 1.65
CA PRO A 43 -1.27 0.18 0.75
C PRO A 43 0.18 -0.29 0.88
N ILE A 44 0.83 -0.46 -0.28
CA ILE A 44 2.27 -0.70 -0.35
C ILE A 44 2.90 0.23 -1.39
N ILE A 45 4.19 0.47 -1.23
CA ILE A 45 5.04 1.11 -2.24
C ILE A 45 5.79 0.01 -2.97
N GLY A 46 5.69 0.00 -4.28
CA GLY A 46 6.52 -0.84 -5.12
C GLY A 46 7.33 -0.03 -6.12
N LEU A 47 8.20 -0.73 -6.83
CA LEU A 47 9.03 -0.18 -7.90
C LEU A 47 8.63 -0.83 -9.21
N ASP A 48 8.57 -0.03 -10.27
CA ASP A 48 8.55 -0.53 -11.64
C ASP A 48 10.00 -0.76 -12.13
N THR A 49 10.13 -1.38 -13.30
CA THR A 49 11.38 -1.75 -13.97
C THR A 49 12.28 -0.57 -14.30
N ASP A 50 11.71 0.62 -14.47
CA ASP A 50 12.42 1.90 -14.68
C ASP A 50 12.85 2.58 -13.37
N GLY A 51 12.49 2.01 -12.20
CA GLY A 51 12.78 2.57 -10.88
C GLY A 51 11.72 3.54 -10.37
N THR A 52 10.66 3.81 -11.13
CA THR A 52 9.55 4.65 -10.70
C THR A 52 8.78 3.97 -9.57
N ARG A 53 8.41 4.75 -8.54
CA ARG A 53 7.61 4.26 -7.42
C ARG A 53 6.13 4.37 -7.74
N TRP A 54 5.39 3.32 -7.40
CA TRP A 54 3.93 3.29 -7.43
C TRP A 54 3.37 2.97 -6.05
N MET A 55 2.14 3.39 -5.81
CA MET A 55 1.42 3.15 -4.55
C MET A 55 0.07 2.51 -4.84
N LYS A 56 -0.18 1.31 -4.30
CA LYS A 56 -1.45 0.58 -4.51
C LYS A 56 -1.80 -0.33 -3.35
N ASN A 57 -3.08 -0.68 -3.24
CA ASN A 57 -3.53 -1.70 -2.31
C ASN A 57 -3.13 -3.11 -2.81
N THR A 58 -2.57 -3.92 -1.92
CA THR A 58 -2.25 -5.33 -2.19
C THR A 58 -2.69 -6.22 -1.04
N HIS A 59 -2.84 -7.52 -1.32
CA HIS A 59 -3.24 -8.51 -0.33
C HIS A 59 -2.16 -8.71 0.73
N TRP A 60 -2.52 -8.59 2.01
CA TRP A 60 -1.61 -8.85 3.10
C TRP A 60 -1.59 -10.35 3.45
N GLY A 61 -0.74 -11.06 2.74
CA GLY A 61 -0.49 -12.49 2.88
C GLY A 61 0.05 -13.04 1.57
N PHE A 62 1.17 -13.76 1.61
CA PHE A 62 1.66 -14.41 0.40
C PHE A 62 0.69 -15.50 -0.03
N VAL A 63 0.19 -15.40 -1.26
CA VAL A 63 -0.63 -16.44 -1.87
C VAL A 63 0.32 -17.52 -2.39
N LEU A 64 0.08 -18.76 -1.98
CA LEU A 64 0.83 -19.90 -2.52
C LEU A 64 0.41 -20.15 -3.96
N GLN A 65 1.40 -20.22 -4.85
CA GLN A 65 1.16 -20.62 -6.24
C GLN A 65 0.49 -22.00 -6.25
N GLN A 66 -0.69 -22.08 -6.87
CA GLN A 66 -1.35 -23.37 -7.09
C GLN A 66 -0.72 -24.00 -8.34
N VAL A 67 -0.39 -25.29 -8.24
CA VAL A 67 0.08 -26.13 -9.36
C VAL A 67 -1.09 -26.70 -10.14
#